data_AF-M4RDS4-F1
#
_entry.id   AF-M4RDS4-F1
#
_cell.length_a   1.000
_cell.length_b   1.000
_cell.length_c   1.000
_cell.angle_alpha   90.00
_cell.angle_beta   90.00
_cell.angle_gamma   90.00
#
_symmetry.space_group_name_H-M   'P 1'
#
loop_
_entity.id
_entity.type
_entity.pdbx_description
1 polymer ?
#
loop_
_entity_poly.entity_id
_entity_poly.type
_entity_poly.pdbx_seq_one_letter_code
_entity_poly.pdbx_strand_id
1 'polypeptide(L)'
;MANTQQSSSHGKLTAVIAVAAVVIVLALLSAFIWPGWALNKTTTPASAPTTSSTASGKKSASAKVPSTPTISAKALPTDATSLLKAMPDSVVNYARTDANPSANWTSTSPLEEYTMTYSTGDDTKNISLITAQWSSADDAKKQYETLTASLTGDEIASGNVKVSGKTTGSYVIRKDASDSKKAVAVWLNDTAVFQANGPSDAVTTFCQKFPL
;
A
#
# COMPACT_ATOMS: atom_id res chain seq x y z
N MET A 1 -12.90 15.72 -71.63
CA MET A 1 -13.69 16.58 -70.73
C MET A 1 -13.03 16.55 -69.36
N ALA A 2 -12.93 17.69 -68.72
CA ALA A 2 -12.00 18.02 -67.63
C ALA A 2 -12.52 17.70 -66.22
N ASN A 3 -11.57 17.69 -65.27
CA ASN A 3 -11.70 18.02 -63.83
C ASN A 3 -12.44 17.00 -62.93
N THR A 4 -12.05 16.70 -61.68
CA THR A 4 -11.19 17.42 -60.72
C THR A 4 -10.64 16.44 -59.67
N GLN A 5 -9.38 16.64 -59.23
CA GLN A 5 -8.89 16.17 -57.94
C GLN A 5 -9.67 16.85 -56.79
N GLN A 6 -10.03 16.12 -55.76
CA GLN A 6 -10.37 16.75 -54.47
C GLN A 6 -9.68 15.99 -53.34
N SER A 7 -8.62 16.63 -52.83
CA SER A 7 -7.90 16.26 -51.61
C SER A 7 -8.82 16.38 -50.40
N SER A 8 -8.90 15.33 -49.58
CA SER A 8 -9.65 15.34 -48.32
C SER A 8 -8.78 14.86 -47.15
N SER A 9 -7.55 15.38 -47.02
CA SER A 9 -6.67 15.05 -45.87
C SER A 9 -6.80 16.03 -44.68
N HIS A 10 -7.59 17.11 -44.80
CA HIS A 10 -7.68 18.13 -43.75
C HIS A 10 -8.78 17.89 -42.70
N GLY A 11 -9.80 17.06 -42.97
CA GLY A 11 -10.91 16.82 -42.03
C GLY A 11 -10.57 15.89 -40.87
N LYS A 12 -9.64 14.94 -41.07
CA LYS A 12 -9.22 14.01 -40.00
C LYS A 12 -8.25 14.66 -39.02
N LEU A 13 -7.41 15.59 -39.50
CA LEU A 13 -6.44 16.28 -38.66
C LEU A 13 -7.10 17.32 -37.75
N THR A 14 -8.13 18.04 -38.21
CA THR A 14 -8.91 18.97 -37.37
C THR A 14 -9.73 18.24 -36.29
N ALA A 15 -10.30 17.07 -36.60
CA ALA A 15 -11.04 16.27 -35.63
C ALA A 15 -10.13 15.71 -34.52
N VAL A 16 -8.94 15.22 -34.85
CA VAL A 16 -7.97 14.71 -33.86
C VAL A 16 -7.44 15.84 -32.96
N ILE A 17 -7.18 17.03 -33.51
CA ILE A 17 -6.74 18.19 -32.72
C ILE A 17 -7.82 18.65 -31.74
N ALA A 18 -9.10 18.64 -32.14
CA ALA A 18 -10.21 19.02 -31.26
C ALA A 18 -10.35 18.07 -30.06
N VAL A 19 -10.18 16.75 -30.27
CA VAL A 19 -10.23 15.76 -29.18
C VAL A 19 -9.03 15.90 -28.24
N ALA A 20 -7.82 16.13 -28.77
CA ALA A 20 -6.62 16.33 -27.95
C ALA A 20 -6.71 17.60 -27.07
N ALA A 21 -7.26 18.70 -27.60
CA ALA A 21 -7.46 19.93 -26.84
C ALA A 21 -8.45 19.74 -25.68
N VAL A 22 -9.54 18.98 -25.88
CA VAL A 22 -10.53 18.69 -24.82
C VAL A 22 -9.91 17.83 -23.70
N VAL A 23 -9.08 16.84 -24.04
CA VAL A 23 -8.39 16.00 -23.05
C VAL A 23 -7.39 16.81 -22.21
N ILE A 24 -6.67 17.75 -22.84
CA ILE A 24 -5.72 18.63 -22.13
C ILE A 24 -6.47 19.60 -21.19
N VAL A 25 -7.60 20.16 -21.62
CA VAL A 25 -8.42 21.04 -20.76
C VAL A 25 -9.02 20.26 -19.57
N LEU A 26 -9.48 19.02 -19.79
CA LEU A 26 -9.94 18.14 -18.71
C LEU A 26 -8.80 17.74 -17.73
N ALA A 27 -7.60 17.48 -18.23
CA ALA A 27 -6.44 17.20 -17.40
C ALA A 27 -6.04 18.41 -16.54
N LEU A 28 -6.06 19.62 -17.11
CA LEU A 28 -5.74 20.86 -16.39
C LEU A 28 -6.81 21.24 -15.35
N LEU A 29 -8.08 20.90 -15.57
CA LEU A 29 -9.16 21.11 -14.58
C LEU A 29 -9.12 20.09 -13.43
N SER A 30 -8.50 18.92 -13.63
CA SER A 30 -8.34 17.91 -12.57
C SER A 30 -7.14 18.17 -11.63
N ALA A 31 -6.19 19.01 -12.04
CA ALA A 31 -5.01 19.34 -11.24
C ALA A 31 -5.27 20.42 -10.15
N PHE A 32 -6.49 20.95 -10.06
CA PHE A 32 -6.85 22.01 -9.11
C PHE A 32 -7.94 21.64 -8.09
N ILE A 33 -8.14 20.34 -7.83
CA ILE A 33 -8.88 19.87 -6.65
C ILE A 33 -7.87 19.33 -5.64
N TRP A 34 -7.22 20.27 -4.94
CA TRP A 34 -6.38 19.98 -3.78
C TRP A 34 -7.24 19.96 -2.52
N PRO A 35 -7.31 18.86 -1.77
CA PRO A 35 -7.99 18.85 -0.48
C PRO A 35 -7.14 19.54 0.60
N GLY A 36 -7.43 20.83 0.82
CA GLY A 36 -7.51 21.46 2.15
C GLY A 36 -6.35 21.33 3.16
N TRP A 37 -5.10 21.61 2.77
CA TRP A 37 -3.98 21.88 3.70
C TRP A 37 -3.44 23.32 3.57
N ALA A 38 -4.31 24.27 3.25
CA ALA A 38 -3.93 25.68 3.13
C ALA A 38 -4.79 26.54 4.05
N LEU A 39 -4.11 27.18 5.01
CA LEU A 39 -4.51 28.33 5.81
C LEU A 39 -5.54 28.11 6.94
N ASN A 40 -5.03 28.12 8.17
CA ASN A 40 -5.26 29.26 9.06
C ASN A 40 -3.97 29.55 9.83
N LYS A 41 -3.24 30.58 9.40
CA LYS A 41 -2.32 31.33 10.26
C LYS A 41 -3.00 32.66 10.55
N THR A 42 -3.45 32.82 11.78
CA THR A 42 -3.71 34.13 12.40
C THR A 42 -3.22 34.05 13.86
N THR A 43 -1.99 34.54 14.05
CA THR A 43 -1.54 35.49 15.09
C THR A 43 -2.66 36.06 15.99
N THR A 44 -2.59 36.28 17.32
CA THR A 44 -1.52 36.45 18.36
C THR A 44 -2.24 36.47 19.77
N PRO A 45 -1.63 36.90 20.90
CA PRO A 45 -0.87 36.18 21.95
C PRO A 45 -1.59 35.98 23.33
N ALA A 46 -0.91 35.23 24.21
CA ALA A 46 -0.83 35.32 25.68
C ALA A 46 -2.01 34.95 26.62
N SER A 47 -1.61 34.21 27.66
CA SER A 47 -2.19 34.05 29.02
C SER A 47 -3.18 32.90 29.29
N ALA A 48 -2.67 31.89 30.01
CA ALA A 48 -3.41 30.98 30.91
C ALA A 48 -4.02 31.79 32.10
N PRO A 49 -4.97 31.30 32.93
CA PRO A 49 -5.09 29.90 33.39
C PRO A 49 -6.52 29.30 33.65
N THR A 50 -6.52 27.98 33.85
CA THR A 50 -7.43 27.07 34.62
C THR A 50 -8.96 27.23 34.55
N THR A 51 -9.69 26.15 34.21
CA THR A 51 -10.56 25.30 35.10
C THR A 51 -11.64 24.55 34.29
N SER A 52 -11.88 23.31 34.70
CA SER A 52 -12.81 22.28 34.20
C SER A 52 -14.24 22.71 33.84
N SER A 53 -14.80 22.12 32.77
CA SER A 53 -16.14 21.48 32.80
C SER A 53 -16.46 20.74 31.49
N THR A 54 -16.91 19.51 31.68
CA THR A 54 -17.47 18.59 30.68
C THR A 54 -18.88 19.02 30.29
N ALA A 55 -19.20 19.15 28.99
CA ALA A 55 -20.40 18.55 28.38
C ALA A 55 -20.58 18.91 26.90
N SER A 56 -20.75 17.84 26.12
CA SER A 56 -21.63 17.71 24.94
C SER A 56 -21.31 18.54 23.68
N GLY A 57 -20.48 17.95 22.84
CA GLY A 57 -20.51 18.16 21.40
C GLY A 57 -20.15 16.85 20.71
N LYS A 58 -21.15 16.06 20.28
CA LYS A 58 -20.94 14.96 19.33
C LYS A 58 -20.48 15.55 18.00
N LYS A 59 -19.20 15.86 17.90
CA LYS A 59 -18.50 15.98 16.63
C LYS A 59 -18.05 14.56 16.31
N SER A 60 -18.66 13.95 15.30
CA SER A 60 -18.18 12.69 14.73
C SER A 60 -16.77 12.97 14.21
N ALA A 61 -15.79 12.75 15.09
CA ALA A 61 -14.40 12.69 14.68
C ALA A 61 -14.33 11.42 13.84
N SER A 62 -14.13 11.58 12.53
CA SER A 62 -13.59 10.51 11.71
C SER A 62 -12.29 10.12 12.40
N ALA A 63 -12.34 9.06 13.21
CA ALA A 63 -11.22 8.68 14.06
C ALA A 63 -10.09 8.30 13.12
N LYS A 64 -9.12 9.21 12.98
CA LYS A 64 -7.90 8.95 12.23
C LYS A 64 -7.30 7.69 12.85
N VAL A 65 -7.11 6.64 12.05
CA VAL A 65 -6.41 5.44 12.52
C VAL A 65 -5.09 5.90 13.15
N PRO A 66 -4.81 5.53 14.41
CA PRO A 66 -3.56 5.93 15.07
C PRO A 66 -2.38 5.54 14.18
N SER A 67 -1.42 6.44 14.00
CA SER A 67 -0.20 6.13 13.24
C SER A 67 0.87 5.46 14.10
N THR A 68 0.57 5.19 15.37
CA THR A 68 1.48 4.65 16.37
C THR A 68 0.79 3.51 17.10
N PRO A 69 1.43 2.35 17.28
CA PRO A 69 0.83 1.24 18.01
C PRO A 69 0.66 1.57 19.49
N THR A 70 -0.37 1.00 20.11
CA THR A 70 -0.64 1.10 21.55
C THR A 70 0.06 0.00 22.37
N ILE A 71 0.64 -0.98 21.68
CA ILE A 71 1.42 -2.07 22.27
C ILE A 71 2.86 -2.01 21.75
N SER A 72 3.80 -2.56 22.53
CA SER A 72 5.20 -2.64 22.12
C SER A 72 5.44 -3.83 21.18
N ALA A 73 6.39 -3.67 20.26
CA ALA A 73 6.90 -4.77 19.47
C ALA A 73 7.69 -5.76 20.34
N LYS A 74 7.64 -7.04 19.97
CA LYS A 74 8.49 -8.08 20.55
C LYS A 74 9.89 -7.97 19.94
N ALA A 75 10.91 -7.97 20.80
CA ALA A 75 12.29 -7.94 20.36
C ALA A 75 12.63 -9.18 19.52
N LEU A 76 13.43 -8.99 18.48
CA LEU A 76 13.99 -10.09 17.70
C LEU A 76 15.08 -10.83 18.48
N PRO A 77 15.35 -12.11 18.14
CA PRO A 77 16.55 -12.80 18.59
C PRO A 77 17.83 -12.03 18.24
N THR A 78 18.85 -12.11 19.09
CA THR A 78 20.13 -11.40 18.88
C THR A 78 20.86 -11.85 17.61
N ASP A 79 20.65 -13.09 17.22
CA ASP A 79 21.16 -13.76 16.02
C ASP A 79 20.22 -13.64 14.80
N ALA A 80 19.19 -12.77 14.86
CA ALA A 80 18.31 -12.53 13.73
C ALA A 80 19.09 -12.18 12.44
N THR A 81 18.62 -12.73 11.33
CA THR A 81 19.20 -12.53 10.00
C THR A 81 18.98 -11.10 9.49
N SER A 82 19.65 -10.76 8.38
CA SER A 82 19.50 -9.45 7.76
C SER A 82 18.07 -9.18 7.30
N LEU A 83 17.38 -10.14 6.68
CA LEU A 83 15.97 -9.97 6.29
C LEU A 83 15.09 -9.72 7.51
N LEU A 84 15.24 -10.52 8.57
CA LEU A 84 14.40 -10.37 9.75
C LEU A 84 14.66 -9.03 10.48
N LYS A 85 15.92 -8.57 10.53
CA LYS A 85 16.30 -7.25 11.04
C LYS A 85 15.75 -6.09 10.21
N ALA A 86 15.59 -6.28 8.89
CA ALA A 86 15.01 -5.28 8.01
C ALA A 86 13.48 -5.14 8.18
N MET A 87 12.82 -6.15 8.75
CA MET A 87 11.39 -6.07 9.02
C MET A 87 11.10 -5.04 10.12
N PRO A 88 10.13 -4.15 9.93
CA PRO A 88 9.85 -3.05 10.85
C PRO A 88 9.24 -3.55 12.16
N ASP A 89 9.59 -2.92 13.27
CA ASP A 89 8.93 -3.15 14.57
C ASP A 89 7.45 -2.76 14.53
N SER A 90 7.08 -1.79 13.69
CA SER A 90 5.69 -1.39 13.53
C SER A 90 5.39 -0.86 12.14
N VAL A 91 4.13 -1.03 11.74
CA VAL A 91 3.56 -0.43 10.53
C VAL A 91 2.23 0.16 10.94
N VAL A 92 2.07 1.48 10.78
CA VAL A 92 0.91 2.24 11.30
C VAL A 92 0.64 1.95 12.79
N ASN A 93 -0.56 1.50 13.17
CA ASN A 93 -0.91 1.11 14.53
C ASN A 93 -0.58 -0.36 14.89
N TYR A 94 0.07 -1.12 14.02
CA TYR A 94 0.42 -2.51 14.30
C TYR A 94 1.86 -2.64 14.76
N ALA A 95 2.08 -3.32 15.88
CA ALA A 95 3.40 -3.74 16.34
C ALA A 95 3.66 -5.19 15.94
N ARG A 96 4.91 -5.52 15.58
CA ARG A 96 5.35 -6.90 15.35
C ARG A 96 5.38 -7.62 16.70
N THR A 97 4.42 -8.51 16.94
CA THR A 97 4.30 -9.27 18.19
C THR A 97 4.90 -10.66 18.08
N ASP A 98 5.14 -11.14 16.86
CA ASP A 98 5.79 -12.43 16.65
C ASP A 98 6.55 -12.50 15.32
N ALA A 99 7.59 -13.33 15.29
CA ALA A 99 8.39 -13.61 14.10
C ALA A 99 9.09 -14.96 14.25
N ASN A 100 8.70 -15.93 13.43
CA ASN A 100 9.23 -17.29 13.46
C ASN A 100 9.66 -17.74 12.06
N PRO A 101 10.68 -18.59 11.94
CA PRO A 101 10.99 -19.26 10.68
C PRO A 101 9.76 -20.01 10.16
N SER A 102 9.59 -20.04 8.84
CA SER A 102 8.51 -20.79 8.21
C SER A 102 8.99 -21.57 6.98
N ALA A 103 8.10 -22.41 6.43
CA ALA A 103 8.44 -23.36 5.36
C ALA A 103 7.38 -23.43 4.24
N ASN A 104 6.57 -22.38 4.09
CA ASN A 104 5.44 -22.32 3.15
C ASN A 104 5.90 -22.33 1.68
N TRP A 105 7.09 -21.81 1.39
CA TRP A 105 7.63 -21.61 0.04
C TRP A 105 8.91 -22.42 -0.21
N THR A 106 9.18 -23.45 0.60
CA THR A 106 10.38 -24.32 0.48
C THR A 106 10.55 -24.96 -0.90
N SER A 107 9.46 -25.24 -1.62
CA SER A 107 9.52 -25.74 -3.00
C SER A 107 10.20 -24.79 -3.99
N THR A 108 10.31 -23.51 -3.63
CA THR A 108 10.98 -22.46 -4.42
C THR A 108 12.37 -22.09 -3.88
N SER A 109 12.85 -22.82 -2.88
CA SER A 109 14.20 -22.67 -2.31
C SER A 109 14.58 -21.23 -1.90
N PRO A 110 13.77 -20.53 -1.08
CA PRO A 110 14.19 -19.25 -0.50
C PRO A 110 15.43 -19.44 0.38
N LEU A 111 16.27 -18.41 0.46
CA LEU A 111 17.43 -18.37 1.36
C LEU A 111 16.99 -18.35 2.83
N GLU A 112 15.88 -17.68 3.09
CA GLU A 112 15.25 -17.56 4.39
C GLU A 112 13.77 -17.20 4.22
N GLU A 113 12.92 -17.67 5.13
CA GLU A 113 11.48 -17.43 5.15
C GLU A 113 11.01 -17.27 6.61
N TYR A 114 10.17 -16.26 6.85
CA TYR A 114 9.58 -15.99 8.14
C TYR A 114 8.09 -15.76 8.04
N THR A 115 7.35 -16.21 9.06
CA THR A 115 5.99 -15.79 9.34
C THR A 115 5.99 -14.88 10.55
N MET A 116 5.35 -13.72 10.41
CA MET A 116 5.29 -12.69 11.44
C MET A 116 3.84 -12.31 11.72
N THR A 117 3.58 -11.88 12.95
CA THR A 117 2.29 -11.32 13.35
C THR A 117 2.45 -9.84 13.68
N TYR A 118 1.62 -9.02 13.05
CA TYR A 118 1.46 -7.60 13.34
C TYR A 118 0.10 -7.40 14.03
N SER A 119 0.12 -6.85 15.24
CA SER A 119 -1.07 -6.75 16.09
C SER A 119 -1.27 -5.35 16.65
N THR A 120 -2.53 -5.01 16.93
CA THR A 120 -2.92 -3.84 17.73
C THR A 120 -3.18 -4.19 19.19
N GLY A 121 -2.96 -5.44 19.60
CA GLY A 121 -3.43 -6.02 20.87
C GLY A 121 -4.86 -6.60 20.81
N ASP A 122 -5.46 -6.63 19.62
CA ASP A 122 -6.75 -7.25 19.33
C ASP A 122 -6.54 -8.32 18.26
N ASP A 123 -6.65 -9.59 18.64
CA ASP A 123 -6.32 -10.71 17.77
C ASP A 123 -7.24 -10.82 16.55
N THR A 124 -8.46 -10.26 16.63
CA THR A 124 -9.39 -10.22 15.50
C THR A 124 -8.92 -9.30 14.37
N LYS A 125 -7.94 -8.44 14.64
CA LYS A 125 -7.36 -7.49 13.70
C LYS A 125 -5.96 -7.86 13.23
N ASN A 126 -5.39 -8.96 13.72
CA ASN A 126 -4.02 -9.33 13.40
C ASN A 126 -3.81 -9.45 11.89
N ILE A 127 -2.63 -8.99 11.46
CA ILE A 127 -2.11 -9.21 10.12
C ILE A 127 -1.02 -10.27 10.23
N SER A 128 -1.20 -11.37 9.49
CA SER A 128 -0.14 -12.35 9.28
C SER A 128 0.66 -11.95 8.05
N LEU A 129 1.99 -11.88 8.19
CA LEU A 129 2.92 -11.58 7.11
C LEU A 129 3.86 -12.77 6.90
N ILE A 130 3.87 -13.35 5.71
CA ILE A 130 4.95 -14.24 5.28
C ILE A 130 5.91 -13.41 4.43
N THR A 131 7.21 -13.52 4.71
CA THR A 131 8.26 -12.87 3.92
C THR A 131 9.39 -13.86 3.65
N ALA A 132 9.97 -13.78 2.47
CA ALA A 132 11.15 -14.56 2.12
C ALA A 132 12.06 -13.79 1.18
N GLN A 133 13.32 -14.23 1.10
CA GLN A 133 14.30 -13.70 0.16
C GLN A 133 14.91 -14.81 -0.70
N TRP A 134 15.17 -14.50 -1.97
CA TRP A 134 15.89 -15.35 -2.91
C TRP A 134 17.26 -14.79 -3.25
N SER A 135 18.14 -15.64 -3.77
CA SER A 135 19.46 -15.22 -4.27
C SER A 135 19.38 -14.39 -5.55
N SER A 136 18.27 -14.44 -6.27
CA SER A 136 18.05 -13.71 -7.52
C SER A 136 16.68 -13.05 -7.55
N ALA A 137 16.61 -11.89 -8.22
CA ALA A 137 15.35 -11.19 -8.45
C ALA A 137 14.40 -12.00 -9.35
N ASP A 138 14.93 -12.82 -10.27
CA ASP A 138 14.13 -13.66 -11.16
C ASP A 138 13.39 -14.75 -10.39
N ASP A 139 14.02 -15.37 -9.39
CA ASP A 139 13.37 -16.41 -8.59
C ASP A 139 12.34 -15.83 -7.62
N ALA A 140 12.64 -14.67 -7.00
CA ALA A 140 11.66 -13.91 -6.24
C ALA A 140 10.45 -13.52 -7.12
N LYS A 141 10.70 -13.05 -8.35
CA LYS A 141 9.65 -12.69 -9.30
C LYS A 141 8.78 -13.89 -9.69
N LYS A 142 9.35 -15.08 -9.93
CA LYS A 142 8.57 -16.30 -10.21
C LYS A 142 7.65 -16.65 -9.05
N GLN A 143 8.12 -16.52 -7.80
CA GLN A 143 7.27 -16.77 -6.65
C GLN A 143 6.16 -15.72 -6.54
N TYR A 144 6.47 -14.45 -6.72
CA TYR A 144 5.47 -13.38 -6.77
C TYR A 144 4.38 -13.65 -7.83
N GLU A 145 4.77 -14.04 -9.04
CA GLU A 145 3.84 -14.37 -10.14
C GLU A 145 2.97 -15.60 -9.79
N THR A 146 3.56 -16.62 -9.18
CA THR A 146 2.84 -17.82 -8.71
C THR A 146 1.79 -17.46 -7.66
N LEU A 147 2.17 -16.67 -6.66
CA LEU A 147 1.27 -16.24 -5.59
C LEU A 147 0.13 -15.36 -6.14
N THR A 148 0.45 -14.37 -6.96
CA THR A 148 -0.56 -13.46 -7.53
C THR A 148 -1.52 -14.16 -8.50
N ALA A 149 -1.04 -15.13 -9.29
CA ALA A 149 -1.89 -15.94 -10.17
C ALA A 149 -2.90 -16.81 -9.39
N SER A 150 -2.60 -17.17 -8.14
CA SER A 150 -3.51 -17.93 -7.27
C SER A 150 -4.59 -17.07 -6.61
N LEU A 151 -4.48 -15.74 -6.64
CA LEU A 151 -5.46 -14.83 -6.03
C LEU A 151 -6.69 -14.67 -6.92
N THR A 152 -7.79 -15.31 -6.53
CA THR A 152 -9.06 -15.34 -7.30
C THR A 152 -10.12 -14.34 -6.85
N GLY A 153 -9.95 -13.68 -5.70
CA GLY A 153 -10.88 -12.65 -5.22
C GLY A 153 -10.80 -11.34 -6.02
N ASP A 154 -11.78 -10.47 -5.82
CA ASP A 154 -11.81 -9.16 -6.49
C ASP A 154 -10.54 -8.35 -6.20
N GLU A 155 -10.01 -7.69 -7.22
CA GLU A 155 -8.90 -6.77 -7.05
C GLU A 155 -9.31 -5.51 -6.28
N ILE A 156 -8.53 -5.16 -5.27
CA ILE A 156 -8.68 -3.96 -4.46
C ILE A 156 -7.71 -2.88 -4.97
N ALA A 157 -6.44 -3.24 -5.17
CA ALA A 157 -5.40 -2.33 -5.63
C ALA A 157 -4.23 -3.10 -6.24
N SER A 158 -3.51 -2.47 -7.16
CA SER A 158 -2.24 -2.96 -7.70
C SER A 158 -1.34 -1.80 -8.11
N GLY A 159 -0.04 -2.05 -8.23
CA GLY A 159 0.88 -1.02 -8.69
C GLY A 159 2.35 -1.37 -8.51
N ASN A 160 3.20 -0.36 -8.69
CA ASN A 160 4.65 -0.49 -8.57
C ASN A 160 5.12 -0.26 -7.14
N VAL A 161 6.07 -1.07 -6.71
CA VAL A 161 6.88 -0.87 -5.51
C VAL A 161 8.09 -0.03 -5.91
N LYS A 162 8.37 1.05 -5.16
CA LYS A 162 9.49 1.96 -5.44
C LYS A 162 10.36 2.19 -4.22
N VAL A 163 11.68 2.08 -4.39
CA VAL A 163 12.69 2.45 -3.40
C VAL A 163 13.54 3.57 -3.98
N SER A 164 13.62 4.70 -3.26
CA SER A 164 14.34 5.90 -3.73
C SER A 164 13.95 6.34 -5.16
N GLY A 165 12.67 6.22 -5.50
CA GLY A 165 12.12 6.61 -6.81
C GLY A 165 12.31 5.58 -7.94
N LYS A 166 13.09 4.52 -7.73
CA LYS A 166 13.28 3.43 -8.69
C LYS A 166 12.26 2.33 -8.45
N THR A 167 11.67 1.79 -9.51
CA THR A 167 10.81 0.62 -9.40
C THR A 167 11.65 -0.61 -9.05
N THR A 168 11.34 -1.25 -7.93
CA THR A 168 12.01 -2.47 -7.44
C THR A 168 11.09 -3.69 -7.46
N GLY A 169 9.80 -3.50 -7.73
CA GLY A 169 8.86 -4.60 -7.92
C GLY A 169 7.43 -4.10 -8.07
N SER A 170 6.48 -4.94 -7.69
CA SER A 170 5.05 -4.68 -7.84
C SER A 170 4.26 -5.24 -6.67
N TYR A 171 3.06 -4.71 -6.44
CA TYR A 171 2.13 -5.21 -5.44
C TYR A 171 0.75 -5.44 -6.04
N VAL A 172 0.02 -6.42 -5.50
CA VAL A 172 -1.38 -6.70 -5.78
C VAL A 172 -2.09 -6.97 -4.45
N ILE A 173 -3.27 -6.38 -4.27
CA ILE A 173 -4.15 -6.59 -3.13
C ILE A 173 -5.49 -7.07 -3.68
N ARG A 174 -5.96 -8.23 -3.21
CA ARG A 174 -7.26 -8.79 -3.57
C ARG A 174 -8.04 -9.15 -2.32
N LYS A 175 -9.37 -9.16 -2.41
CA LYS A 175 -10.19 -9.77 -1.36
C LYS A 175 -9.81 -11.25 -1.22
N ASP A 176 -9.93 -11.77 0.00
CA ASP A 176 -9.84 -13.21 0.21
C ASP A 176 -11.08 -13.87 -0.41
N ALA A 177 -10.87 -14.87 -1.27
CA ALA A 177 -11.96 -15.55 -1.97
C ALA A 177 -12.89 -16.33 -1.03
N SER A 178 -12.38 -16.71 0.15
CA SER A 178 -13.14 -17.45 1.17
C SER A 178 -13.81 -16.53 2.19
N ASP A 179 -13.35 -15.28 2.33
CA ASP A 179 -13.90 -14.29 3.25
C ASP A 179 -13.72 -12.85 2.72
N SER A 180 -14.79 -12.28 2.16
CA SER A 180 -14.79 -10.92 1.63
C SER A 180 -14.46 -9.81 2.63
N LYS A 181 -14.46 -10.10 3.95
CA LYS A 181 -14.02 -9.15 4.99
C LYS A 181 -12.51 -9.12 5.15
N LYS A 182 -11.80 -10.07 4.56
CA LYS A 182 -10.34 -10.18 4.55
C LYS A 182 -9.77 -9.84 3.18
N ALA A 183 -8.49 -9.53 3.16
CA ALA A 183 -7.72 -9.37 1.93
C ALA A 183 -6.40 -10.09 2.02
N VAL A 184 -5.85 -10.40 0.84
CA VAL A 184 -4.48 -10.86 0.65
C VAL A 184 -3.74 -9.81 -0.16
N ALA A 185 -2.62 -9.32 0.37
CA ALA A 185 -1.68 -8.50 -0.37
C ALA A 185 -0.42 -9.30 -0.66
N VAL A 186 0.06 -9.26 -1.89
CA VAL A 186 1.34 -9.84 -2.30
C VAL A 186 2.18 -8.75 -2.94
N TRP A 187 3.43 -8.58 -2.50
CA TRP A 187 4.34 -7.63 -3.11
C TRP A 187 5.77 -8.14 -3.23
N LEU A 188 6.45 -7.63 -4.25
CA LEU A 188 7.83 -7.91 -4.59
C LEU A 188 8.66 -6.64 -4.36
N ASN A 189 9.82 -6.79 -3.72
CA ASN A 189 10.85 -5.76 -3.62
C ASN A 189 12.21 -6.39 -3.93
N ASP A 190 12.63 -6.30 -5.18
CA ASP A 190 13.86 -6.88 -5.72
C ASP A 190 13.95 -8.39 -5.46
N THR A 191 14.67 -8.80 -4.42
CA THR A 191 14.87 -10.21 -4.05
C THR A 191 13.91 -10.70 -2.96
N ALA A 192 13.07 -9.82 -2.40
CA ALA A 192 12.16 -10.16 -1.30
C ALA A 192 10.70 -10.21 -1.78
N VAL A 193 9.97 -11.26 -1.37
CA VAL A 193 8.53 -11.40 -1.59
C VAL A 193 7.82 -11.44 -0.25
N PHE A 194 6.66 -10.80 -0.22
CA PHE A 194 5.84 -10.64 0.96
C PHE A 194 4.39 -11.04 0.63
N GLN A 195 3.73 -11.68 1.59
CA GLN A 195 2.30 -11.98 1.53
C GLN A 195 1.65 -11.64 2.87
N ALA A 196 0.73 -10.67 2.89
CA ALA A 196 -0.04 -10.30 4.07
C ALA A 196 -1.49 -10.78 3.97
N ASN A 197 -2.03 -11.36 5.05
CA ASN A 197 -3.45 -11.70 5.21
C ASN A 197 -4.01 -11.09 6.50
N GLY A 198 -5.25 -10.60 6.45
CA GLY A 198 -5.93 -9.97 7.57
C GLY A 198 -7.19 -9.23 7.13
N PRO A 199 -7.81 -8.40 7.99
CA PRO A 199 -8.96 -7.59 7.60
C PRO A 199 -8.66 -6.69 6.39
N SER A 200 -9.62 -6.55 5.48
CA SER A 200 -9.39 -5.91 4.16
C SER A 200 -8.82 -4.49 4.25
N ASP A 201 -9.42 -3.62 5.07
CA ASP A 201 -8.96 -2.24 5.25
C ASP A 201 -7.58 -2.16 5.91
N ALA A 202 -7.31 -3.11 6.82
CA ALA A 202 -6.06 -3.21 7.54
C ALA A 202 -4.92 -3.63 6.60
N VAL A 203 -5.10 -4.70 5.83
CA VAL A 203 -4.10 -5.20 4.86
C VAL A 203 -3.81 -4.17 3.78
N THR A 204 -4.84 -3.49 3.27
CA THR A 204 -4.68 -2.43 2.27
C THR A 204 -3.78 -1.31 2.79
N THR A 205 -4.08 -0.81 3.98
CA THR A 205 -3.30 0.25 4.63
C THR A 205 -1.89 -0.23 4.99
N PHE A 206 -1.77 -1.45 5.50
CA PHE A 206 -0.51 -2.05 5.92
C PHE A 206 0.46 -2.19 4.76
N CYS A 207 0.02 -2.78 3.64
CA CYS A 207 0.84 -2.94 2.43
C CYS A 207 1.30 -1.57 1.88
N GLN A 208 0.40 -0.58 1.81
CA GLN A 208 0.73 0.76 1.31
C GLN A 208 1.66 1.57 2.22
N LYS A 209 1.71 1.24 3.51
CA LYS A 209 2.53 1.93 4.51
C LYS A 209 3.73 1.11 4.97
N PHE A 210 3.92 -0.07 4.41
CA PHE A 210 5.05 -0.94 4.73
C PHE A 210 6.36 -0.23 4.32
N PRO A 211 7.32 -0.02 5.24
CA PRO A 211 8.64 0.50 4.91
C PRO A 211 9.41 -0.45 3.98
N LEU A 212 10.06 0.10 2.96
CA LEU A 212 10.78 -0.63 1.90
C LEU A 212 12.19 -0.11 1.70
#